data_AF-A0A971GQ54-F1
#
_entry.id   AF-A0A971GQ54-F1
#
_cell.length_a   1.000
_cell.length_b   1.000
_cell.length_c   1.000
_cell.angle_alpha   90.00
_cell.angle_beta   90.00
_cell.angle_gamma   90.00
#
_symmetry.space_group_name_H-M   'P 1'
#
loop_
_entity.id
_entity.type
_entity.pdbx_description
1 polymer ?
#
loop_
_entity_poly.entity_id
_entity_poly.type
_entity_poly.pdbx_seq_one_letter_code
_entity_poly.pdbx_strand_id
1 'polypeptide(L)'
;MKFFCKILTSLFILAISPVTIHADIFYTTKEYNNLYNQKVAAELELKSLRQQYQNDKTNLQARIRDLELEVENLSRNLDNCNRKNREDSASYEQRITELEKIIDLLKTKSSTKEKELINKTRELQEKCEKNLTELKNSFETERQKLLNEIEKLKSDYEKKLAALHREIANLNNELSDLKELTEKQKKELSRMENQAQELEKQLTEEIKKGEIRLKKYHDRIIINIDDRISFDSGQSELKKNFLPTLEKISKILAQYPEYYIIIEGHTDDVPIKTARFRNNWQLSTERALAVLDYLLKNTELDPRRFSAAGYGEYRPVVSNDTKENRALNRRVDIVVIPIVKKAGK
;
A
#
# COMPACT_ATOMS: atom_id res chain seq x y z
N MET A 1 -69.14 -76.64 40.75
CA MET A 1 -69.72 -77.61 39.78
C MET A 1 -69.38 -79.00 40.28
N LYS A 2 -70.35 -79.79 40.76
CA LYS A 2 -71.10 -80.81 39.98
C LYS A 2 -70.15 -81.98 39.61
N PHE A 3 -70.34 -83.26 39.93
CA PHE A 3 -71.56 -84.04 40.25
C PHE A 3 -71.19 -85.55 40.45
N PHE A 4 -72.18 -86.36 40.89
CA PHE A 4 -72.36 -87.84 40.78
C PHE A 4 -71.45 -88.77 41.63
N CYS A 5 -71.91 -89.71 42.47
CA CYS A 5 -73.11 -90.59 42.63
C CYS A 5 -73.19 -91.83 41.70
N LYS A 6 -73.12 -93.05 42.29
CA LYS A 6 -73.72 -94.38 41.96
C LYS A 6 -72.95 -95.49 42.73
N ILE A 7 -73.49 -96.31 43.64
CA ILE A 7 -74.53 -97.39 43.62
C ILE A 7 -74.08 -98.69 42.89
N LEU A 8 -74.42 -99.85 43.52
CA LEU A 8 -74.61 -101.26 43.06
C LEU A 8 -73.51 -102.26 43.48
N THR A 9 -73.72 -103.54 43.88
CA THR A 9 -74.84 -104.42 44.32
C THR A 9 -74.28 -105.86 44.46
N SER A 10 -74.90 -106.71 45.31
CA SER A 10 -75.01 -108.20 45.19
C SER A 10 -73.71 -109.03 45.41
N LEU A 11 -73.68 -110.21 46.05
CA LEU A 11 -74.53 -111.39 45.88
C LEU A 11 -74.52 -112.32 47.11
N PHE A 12 -75.60 -113.10 47.22
CA PHE A 12 -76.04 -114.00 48.27
C PHE A 12 -75.97 -115.44 47.73
N ILE A 13 -75.36 -116.42 48.42
CA ILE A 13 -75.68 -117.87 48.22
C ILE A 13 -75.63 -118.62 49.56
N LEU A 14 -76.79 -119.16 49.94
CA LEU A 14 -77.05 -120.23 50.91
C LEU A 14 -76.64 -121.62 50.35
N ALA A 15 -76.22 -122.55 51.23
CA ALA A 15 -76.62 -123.98 51.23
C ALA A 15 -75.96 -124.67 52.45
N ILE A 16 -76.67 -124.92 53.56
CA ILE A 16 -77.50 -126.10 53.89
C ILE A 16 -76.69 -127.41 54.11
N SER A 17 -76.64 -127.78 55.39
CA SER A 17 -76.42 -129.05 56.12
C SER A 17 -76.71 -130.39 55.39
N PRO A 18 -76.21 -131.57 55.84
CA PRO A 18 -76.60 -132.15 57.13
C PRO A 18 -75.52 -132.89 57.94
N VAL A 19 -75.76 -132.90 59.24
CA VAL A 19 -75.22 -133.83 60.24
C VAL A 19 -75.76 -135.23 59.96
N THR A 20 -74.90 -136.26 59.98
CA THR A 20 -75.29 -137.66 60.22
C THR A 20 -74.44 -138.24 61.34
N ILE A 21 -75.14 -138.93 62.24
CA ILE A 21 -74.74 -139.34 63.59
C ILE A 21 -74.21 -140.79 63.57
N HIS A 22 -73.37 -141.10 64.57
CA HIS A 22 -73.09 -142.41 65.22
C HIS A 22 -71.78 -143.11 64.83
N ALA A 23 -70.82 -143.17 65.78
CA ALA A 23 -70.53 -144.39 66.55
C ALA A 23 -69.32 -144.16 67.48
N ASP A 24 -69.46 -144.59 68.74
CA ASP A 24 -68.52 -144.45 69.85
C ASP A 24 -67.13 -145.03 69.59
N ILE A 25 -66.06 -144.27 69.84
CA ILE A 25 -64.71 -144.81 70.06
C ILE A 25 -63.98 -143.95 71.11
N PHE A 26 -63.63 -144.58 72.24
CA PHE A 26 -62.81 -144.02 73.32
C PHE A 26 -61.44 -143.53 72.79
N TYR A 27 -61.14 -142.23 72.88
CA TYR A 27 -59.79 -141.70 72.59
C TYR A 27 -58.81 -141.98 73.74
N THR A 28 -57.59 -142.40 73.40
CA THR A 28 -56.53 -142.68 74.36
C THR A 28 -55.87 -141.39 74.86
N THR A 29 -55.44 -141.35 76.13
CA THR A 29 -54.84 -140.18 76.81
C THR A 29 -53.63 -139.55 76.10
N LYS A 30 -52.95 -140.29 75.21
CA LYS A 30 -51.79 -139.82 74.45
C LYS A 30 -52.16 -138.95 73.24
N GLU A 31 -53.25 -139.27 72.54
CA GLU A 31 -53.73 -138.49 71.39
C GLU A 31 -54.31 -137.15 71.83
N TYR A 32 -55.07 -137.14 72.93
CA TYR A 32 -55.60 -135.92 73.55
C TYR A 32 -54.47 -134.95 73.97
N ASN A 33 -53.42 -135.44 74.64
CA ASN A 33 -52.30 -134.60 75.08
C ASN A 33 -51.49 -134.02 73.91
N ASN A 34 -51.33 -134.76 72.81
CA ASN A 34 -50.62 -134.26 71.63
C ASN A 34 -51.42 -133.14 70.93
N LEU A 35 -52.72 -133.35 70.72
CA LEU A 35 -53.64 -132.34 70.18
C LEU A 35 -53.76 -131.11 71.10
N TYR A 36 -53.79 -131.32 72.41
CA TYR A 36 -53.82 -130.24 73.40
C TYR A 36 -52.52 -129.40 73.36
N ASN A 37 -51.35 -130.03 73.32
CA ASN A 37 -50.08 -129.33 73.23
C ASN A 37 -49.92 -128.58 71.90
N GLN A 38 -50.35 -129.18 70.77
CA GLN A 38 -50.37 -128.51 69.47
C GLN A 38 -51.33 -127.31 69.46
N LYS A 39 -52.52 -127.45 70.07
CA LYS A 39 -53.47 -126.35 70.25
C LYS A 39 -52.85 -125.22 71.07
N VAL A 40 -52.25 -125.53 72.21
CA VAL A 40 -51.62 -124.52 73.09
C VAL A 40 -50.44 -123.84 72.38
N ALA A 41 -49.62 -124.58 71.63
CA ALA A 41 -48.55 -124.01 70.82
C ALA A 41 -49.08 -123.07 69.73
N ALA A 42 -50.12 -123.48 69.01
CA ALA A 42 -50.79 -122.65 68.01
C ALA A 42 -51.49 -121.42 68.64
N GLU A 43 -52.04 -121.54 69.84
CA GLU A 43 -52.62 -120.41 70.60
C GLU A 43 -51.54 -119.40 71.04
N LEU A 44 -50.37 -119.89 71.45
CA LEU A 44 -49.21 -119.06 71.79
C LEU A 44 -48.66 -118.34 70.54
N GLU A 45 -48.54 -119.04 69.41
CA GLU A 45 -48.15 -118.44 68.13
C GLU A 45 -49.19 -117.42 67.63
N LEU A 46 -50.48 -117.73 67.73
CA LEU A 46 -51.55 -116.80 67.38
C LEU A 46 -51.45 -115.53 68.23
N LYS A 47 -51.14 -115.66 69.53
CA LYS A 47 -50.98 -114.54 70.44
C LYS A 47 -49.74 -113.71 70.09
N SER A 48 -48.59 -114.35 69.82
CA SER A 48 -47.37 -113.65 69.44
C SER A 48 -47.52 -112.94 68.09
N LEU A 49 -48.14 -113.59 67.10
CA LEU A 49 -48.39 -113.04 65.77
C LEU A 49 -49.39 -111.87 65.83
N ARG A 50 -50.44 -111.96 66.66
CA ARG A 50 -51.34 -110.83 66.91
C ARG A 50 -50.61 -109.65 67.54
N GLN A 51 -49.73 -109.90 68.49
CA GLN A 51 -48.93 -108.85 69.14
C GLN A 51 -47.95 -108.20 68.16
N GLN A 52 -47.28 -109.01 67.33
CA GLN A 52 -46.41 -108.53 66.26
C GLN A 52 -47.19 -107.68 65.26
N TYR A 53 -48.35 -108.15 64.79
CA TYR A 53 -49.21 -107.38 63.89
C TYR A 53 -49.64 -106.03 64.50
N GLN A 54 -49.99 -105.99 65.79
CA GLN A 54 -50.32 -104.72 66.45
C GLN A 54 -49.12 -103.78 66.53
N ASN A 55 -47.92 -104.30 66.84
CA ASN A 55 -46.70 -103.51 66.87
C ASN A 55 -46.33 -102.97 65.48
N ASP A 56 -46.40 -103.79 64.45
CA ASP A 56 -46.11 -103.39 63.07
C ASP A 56 -47.14 -102.37 62.58
N LYS A 57 -48.42 -102.58 62.90
CA LYS A 57 -49.49 -101.63 62.59
C LYS A 57 -49.26 -100.29 63.27
N THR A 58 -48.92 -100.25 64.56
CA THR A 58 -48.68 -98.97 65.27
C THR A 58 -47.43 -98.26 64.75
N ASN A 59 -46.36 -99.00 64.43
CA ASN A 59 -45.16 -98.46 63.79
C ASN A 59 -45.45 -97.85 62.42
N LEU A 60 -46.21 -98.56 61.57
CA LEU A 60 -46.63 -98.04 60.27
C LEU A 60 -47.56 -96.83 60.41
N GLN A 61 -48.48 -96.84 61.37
CA GLN A 61 -49.36 -95.70 61.67
C GLN A 61 -48.60 -94.48 62.24
N ALA A 62 -47.50 -94.70 62.98
CA ALA A 62 -46.62 -93.62 63.40
C ALA A 62 -45.86 -93.05 62.19
N ARG A 63 -45.32 -93.91 61.32
CA ARG A 63 -44.61 -93.49 60.11
C ARG A 63 -45.48 -92.71 59.12
N ILE A 64 -46.75 -93.12 58.96
CA ILE A 64 -47.73 -92.40 58.13
C ILE A 64 -47.94 -90.99 58.68
N ARG A 65 -48.14 -90.84 60.01
CA ARG A 65 -48.31 -89.52 60.64
C ARG A 65 -47.07 -88.63 60.47
N ASP A 66 -45.87 -89.18 60.61
CA ASP A 66 -44.64 -88.43 60.39
C ASP A 66 -44.51 -87.94 58.94
N LEU A 67 -44.83 -88.80 57.97
CA LEU A 67 -44.82 -88.44 56.55
C LEU A 67 -45.89 -87.39 56.22
N GLU A 68 -47.08 -87.48 56.80
CA GLU A 68 -48.14 -86.47 56.65
C GLU A 68 -47.68 -85.10 57.18
N LEU A 69 -47.03 -85.06 58.34
CA LEU A 69 -46.45 -83.84 58.90
C LEU A 69 -45.33 -83.27 58.02
N GLU A 70 -44.49 -84.14 57.45
CA GLU A 70 -43.41 -83.74 56.55
C GLU A 70 -43.96 -83.14 55.24
N VAL A 71 -44.98 -83.77 54.65
CA VAL A 71 -45.69 -83.25 53.46
C VAL A 71 -46.34 -81.90 53.75
N GLU A 72 -46.95 -81.72 54.92
CA GLU A 72 -47.55 -80.45 55.32
C GLU A 72 -46.49 -79.35 55.49
N ASN A 73 -45.36 -79.67 56.14
CA ASN A 73 -44.23 -78.75 56.28
C ASN A 73 -43.63 -78.36 54.91
N LEU A 74 -43.43 -79.32 54.02
CA LEU A 74 -42.93 -79.07 52.66
C LEU A 74 -43.90 -78.21 51.86
N SER A 75 -45.21 -78.45 51.98
CA SER A 75 -46.25 -77.64 51.32
C SER A 75 -46.23 -76.21 51.83
N ARG A 76 -46.14 -76.00 53.16
CA ARG A 76 -45.99 -74.65 53.74
C ARG A 76 -44.70 -73.96 53.29
N ASN A 77 -43.59 -74.68 53.19
CA ASN A 77 -42.33 -74.13 52.70
C ASN A 77 -42.42 -73.73 51.22
N LEU A 78 -43.08 -74.55 50.40
CA LEU A 78 -43.32 -74.27 48.99
C LEU A 78 -44.21 -73.02 48.81
N ASP A 79 -45.28 -72.91 49.59
CA ASP A 79 -46.16 -71.73 49.57
C ASP A 79 -45.42 -70.46 49.99
N ASN A 80 -44.60 -70.54 51.04
CA ASN A 80 -43.77 -69.43 51.46
C ASN A 80 -42.74 -69.02 50.39
N CYS A 81 -42.09 -69.99 49.73
CA CYS A 81 -41.17 -69.75 48.63
C CYS A 81 -41.89 -69.09 47.43
N ASN A 82 -43.07 -69.60 47.06
CA ASN A 82 -43.88 -69.05 45.99
C ASN A 82 -44.36 -67.63 46.30
N ARG A 83 -44.77 -67.37 47.54
CA ARG A 83 -45.16 -66.02 47.98
C ARG A 83 -43.98 -65.05 47.89
N LYS A 84 -42.82 -65.45 48.42
CA LYS A 84 -41.60 -64.63 48.35
C LYS A 84 -41.19 -64.34 46.91
N ASN A 85 -41.21 -65.35 46.03
CA ASN A 85 -40.92 -65.16 44.61
C ASN A 85 -41.92 -64.20 43.94
N ARG A 86 -43.21 -64.25 44.27
CA ARG A 86 -44.21 -63.30 43.76
C ARG A 86 -43.94 -61.87 44.24
N GLU A 87 -43.61 -61.71 45.51
CA GLU A 87 -43.26 -60.42 46.11
C GLU A 87 -41.99 -59.83 45.46
N ASP A 88 -40.95 -60.65 45.29
CA ASP A 88 -39.69 -60.26 44.64
C ASP A 88 -39.90 -59.93 43.15
N SER A 89 -40.66 -60.76 42.41
CA SER A 89 -41.02 -60.48 41.00
C SER A 89 -41.78 -59.18 40.85
N ALA A 90 -42.77 -58.91 41.71
CA ALA A 90 -43.51 -57.65 41.70
C ALA A 90 -42.59 -56.45 41.99
N SER A 91 -41.65 -56.59 42.92
CA SER A 91 -40.63 -55.57 43.22
C SER A 91 -39.71 -55.31 42.03
N TYR A 92 -39.24 -56.37 41.35
CA TYR A 92 -38.41 -56.22 40.14
C TYR A 92 -39.18 -55.58 38.98
N GLU A 93 -40.45 -55.93 38.78
CA GLU A 93 -41.30 -55.28 37.77
C GLU A 93 -41.48 -53.78 38.06
N GLN A 94 -41.73 -53.41 39.32
CA GLN A 94 -41.77 -52.00 39.72
C GLN A 94 -40.44 -51.30 39.42
N ARG A 95 -39.31 -51.93 39.74
CA ARG A 95 -37.98 -51.34 39.48
C ARG A 95 -37.69 -51.18 37.99
N ILE A 96 -38.08 -52.15 37.16
CA ILE A 96 -37.95 -52.08 35.71
C ILE A 96 -38.76 -50.90 35.17
N THR A 97 -40.02 -50.75 35.57
CA THR A 97 -40.87 -49.63 35.12
C THR A 97 -40.34 -48.26 35.58
N GLU A 98 -39.75 -48.16 36.77
CA GLU A 98 -39.04 -46.95 37.21
C GLU A 98 -37.84 -46.63 36.32
N LEU A 99 -36.99 -47.63 36.05
CA LEU A 99 -35.80 -47.47 35.21
C LEU A 99 -36.16 -47.10 33.76
N GLU A 100 -37.22 -47.69 33.21
CA GLU A 100 -37.72 -47.35 31.87
C GLU A 100 -38.18 -45.88 31.78
N LYS A 101 -38.90 -45.38 32.79
CA LYS A 101 -39.28 -43.95 32.87
C LYS A 101 -38.06 -43.03 32.92
N ILE A 102 -37.03 -43.41 33.68
CA ILE A 102 -35.79 -42.63 33.78
C ILE A 102 -35.08 -42.60 32.42
N ILE A 103 -34.98 -43.73 31.72
CA ILE A 103 -34.36 -43.81 30.40
C ILE A 103 -35.10 -42.90 29.41
N ASP A 104 -36.44 -42.90 29.43
CA ASP A 104 -37.22 -42.06 28.53
C ASP A 104 -37.06 -40.55 28.82
N LEU A 105 -37.06 -40.17 30.10
CA LEU A 105 -36.74 -38.80 30.53
C LEU A 105 -35.33 -38.37 30.11
N LEU A 106 -34.34 -39.25 30.23
CA LEU A 106 -32.98 -38.96 29.80
C LEU A 106 -32.86 -38.83 28.28
N LYS A 107 -33.53 -39.69 27.51
CA LYS A 107 -33.59 -39.61 26.04
C LYS A 107 -34.21 -38.31 25.57
N THR A 108 -35.35 -37.93 26.14
CA THR A 108 -36.04 -36.68 25.79
C THR A 108 -35.19 -35.46 26.14
N LYS A 109 -34.58 -35.42 27.32
CA LYS A 109 -33.69 -34.32 27.75
C LYS A 109 -32.42 -34.23 26.90
N SER A 110 -31.84 -35.37 26.52
CA SER A 110 -30.69 -35.42 25.61
C SER A 110 -31.06 -34.86 24.24
N SER A 111 -32.20 -35.29 23.67
CA SER A 111 -32.68 -34.83 22.36
C SER A 111 -33.00 -33.33 22.34
N THR A 112 -33.62 -32.80 23.41
CA THR A 112 -33.89 -31.36 23.51
C THR A 112 -32.61 -30.55 23.62
N LYS A 113 -31.64 -30.99 24.42
CA LYS A 113 -30.36 -30.30 24.56
C LYS A 113 -29.54 -30.32 23.26
N GLU A 114 -29.57 -31.44 22.54
CA GLU A 114 -28.94 -31.57 21.22
C GLU A 114 -29.53 -30.57 20.22
N LYS A 115 -30.86 -30.46 20.14
CA LYS A 115 -31.54 -29.46 19.29
C LYS A 115 -31.18 -28.02 19.69
N GLU A 116 -31.13 -27.73 20.99
CA GLU A 116 -30.73 -26.42 21.49
C GLU A 116 -29.29 -26.06 21.09
N LEU A 117 -28.35 -27.01 21.23
CA LEU A 117 -26.96 -26.83 20.82
C LEU A 117 -26.82 -26.64 19.31
N ILE A 118 -27.54 -27.41 18.51
CA ILE A 118 -27.57 -27.25 17.05
C ILE A 118 -28.08 -25.86 16.66
N ASN A 119 -29.20 -25.42 17.26
CA ASN A 119 -29.75 -24.09 17.01
C ASN A 119 -28.77 -22.99 17.43
N LYS A 120 -28.13 -23.12 18.60
CA LYS A 120 -27.13 -22.15 19.07
C LYS A 120 -25.93 -22.05 18.15
N THR A 121 -25.46 -23.20 17.67
CA THR A 121 -24.34 -23.28 16.72
C THR A 121 -24.71 -22.61 15.41
N ARG A 122 -25.92 -22.86 14.89
CA ARG A 122 -26.43 -22.22 13.67
C ARG A 122 -26.55 -20.71 13.82
N GLU A 123 -27.11 -20.21 14.93
CA GLU A 123 -27.20 -18.77 15.23
C GLU A 123 -25.81 -18.11 15.25
N LEU A 124 -24.84 -18.75 15.92
CA LEU A 124 -23.47 -18.24 15.98
C LEU A 124 -22.82 -18.24 14.59
N GLN A 125 -23.07 -19.27 13.79
CA GLN A 125 -22.55 -19.37 12.43
C GLN A 125 -23.14 -18.29 11.52
N GLU A 126 -24.46 -18.11 11.53
CA GLU A 126 -25.15 -17.05 10.77
C GLU A 126 -24.64 -15.65 11.17
N LYS A 127 -24.41 -15.42 12.47
CA LYS A 127 -23.85 -14.16 12.96
C LYS A 127 -22.40 -13.94 12.48
N CYS A 128 -21.57 -14.97 12.53
CA CYS A 128 -20.20 -14.92 12.03
C CYS A 128 -20.18 -14.63 10.52
N GLU A 129 -21.01 -15.32 9.73
CA GLU A 129 -21.11 -15.11 8.29
C GLU A 129 -21.58 -13.68 7.96
N LYS A 130 -22.59 -13.17 8.68
CA LYS A 130 -23.05 -11.80 8.53
C LYS A 130 -21.94 -10.78 8.83
N ASN A 131 -21.25 -10.91 9.97
CA ASN A 131 -20.15 -10.02 10.32
C ASN A 131 -19.02 -10.08 9.26
N LEU A 132 -18.72 -11.27 8.75
CA LEU A 132 -17.66 -11.47 7.75
C LEU A 132 -18.04 -10.83 6.41
N THR A 133 -19.30 -10.94 5.98
CA THR A 133 -19.80 -10.27 4.77
C THR A 133 -19.82 -8.75 4.92
N GLU A 134 -20.26 -8.22 6.07
CA GLU A 134 -20.23 -6.78 6.35
C GLU A 134 -18.80 -6.24 6.32
N LEU A 135 -17.86 -6.92 6.99
CA LEU A 135 -16.45 -6.54 7.02
C LEU A 135 -15.79 -6.62 5.64
N LYS A 136 -16.12 -7.66 4.86
CA LYS A 136 -15.63 -7.79 3.48
C LYS A 136 -16.13 -6.65 2.60
N ASN A 137 -17.41 -6.29 2.72
CA ASN A 137 -17.98 -5.18 1.97
C ASN A 137 -17.34 -3.84 2.38
N SER A 138 -17.08 -3.61 3.67
CA SER A 138 -16.41 -2.37 4.10
C SER A 138 -15.01 -2.25 3.52
N PHE A 139 -14.23 -3.35 3.53
CA PHE A 139 -12.89 -3.35 2.92
C PHE A 139 -12.94 -3.18 1.40
N GLU A 140 -13.90 -3.78 0.70
CA GLU A 140 -14.04 -3.59 -0.74
C GLU A 140 -14.37 -2.13 -1.09
N THR A 141 -15.21 -1.49 -0.27
CA THR A 141 -15.57 -0.08 -0.43
C THR A 141 -14.36 0.84 -0.22
N GLU A 142 -13.55 0.56 0.80
CA GLU A 142 -12.34 1.32 1.09
C GLU A 142 -11.27 1.12 0.01
N ARG A 143 -11.08 -0.12 -0.44
CA ARG A 143 -10.23 -0.47 -1.59
C ARG A 143 -10.62 0.33 -2.83
N GLN A 144 -11.91 0.40 -3.15
CA GLN A 144 -12.37 1.15 -4.32
C GLN A 144 -12.12 2.66 -4.19
N LYS A 145 -12.26 3.23 -2.99
CA LYS A 145 -11.94 4.64 -2.73
C LYS A 145 -10.45 4.93 -2.98
N LEU A 146 -9.57 4.08 -2.43
CA LEU A 146 -8.12 4.20 -2.62
C LEU A 146 -7.71 4.07 -4.09
N LEU A 147 -8.33 3.15 -4.84
CA LEU A 147 -8.07 3.03 -6.29
C LEU A 147 -8.44 4.32 -7.03
N ASN A 148 -9.60 4.91 -6.74
CA ASN A 148 -10.04 6.15 -7.36
C ASN A 148 -9.11 7.33 -7.00
N GLU A 149 -8.57 7.37 -5.77
CA GLU A 149 -7.60 8.38 -5.36
C GLU A 149 -6.27 8.23 -6.10
N ILE A 150 -5.77 7.00 -6.26
CA ILE A 150 -4.55 6.70 -7.03
C ILE A 150 -4.72 7.15 -8.49
N GLU A 151 -5.87 6.88 -9.11
CA GLU A 151 -6.14 7.30 -10.49
C GLU A 151 -6.16 8.83 -10.64
N LYS A 152 -6.81 9.55 -9.70
CA LYS A 152 -6.80 11.02 -9.68
C LYS A 152 -5.38 11.55 -9.52
N LEU A 153 -4.63 11.01 -8.56
CA LEU A 153 -3.26 11.42 -8.29
C LEU A 153 -2.38 11.22 -9.53
N LYS A 154 -2.48 10.06 -10.17
CA LYS A 154 -1.77 9.75 -11.42
C LYS A 154 -2.08 10.78 -12.51
N SER A 155 -3.36 11.07 -12.75
CA SER A 155 -3.78 12.05 -13.76
C SER A 155 -3.20 13.45 -13.50
N ASP A 156 -3.16 13.88 -12.24
CA ASP A 156 -2.63 15.20 -11.87
C ASP A 156 -1.11 15.29 -12.05
N TYR A 157 -0.38 14.22 -11.72
CA TYR A 157 1.07 14.19 -11.97
C TYR A 157 1.41 14.10 -13.45
N GLU A 158 0.64 13.36 -14.25
CA GLU A 158 0.82 13.32 -15.71
C GLU A 158 0.64 14.71 -16.34
N LYS A 159 -0.34 15.49 -15.89
CA LYS A 159 -0.53 16.89 -16.32
C LYS A 159 0.67 17.77 -15.95
N LYS A 160 1.18 17.64 -14.72
CA LYS A 160 2.36 18.41 -14.25
C LYS A 160 3.61 18.05 -15.05
N LEU A 161 3.84 16.77 -15.31
CA LEU A 161 4.96 16.31 -16.14
C LEU A 161 4.86 16.84 -17.57
N ALA A 162 3.66 16.79 -18.17
CA ALA A 162 3.45 17.33 -19.51
C ALA A 162 3.70 18.86 -19.57
N ALA A 163 3.31 19.61 -18.54
CA ALA A 163 3.59 21.04 -18.45
C ALA A 163 5.09 21.33 -18.35
N LEU A 164 5.80 20.65 -17.45
CA LEU A 164 7.26 20.80 -17.28
C LEU A 164 8.03 20.42 -18.54
N HIS A 165 7.63 19.36 -19.25
CA HIS A 165 8.26 18.99 -20.51
C HIS A 165 8.13 20.08 -21.58
N ARG A 166 6.97 20.76 -21.65
CA ARG A 166 6.79 21.90 -22.58
C ARG A 166 7.68 23.08 -22.18
N GLU A 167 7.78 23.38 -20.89
CA GLU A 167 8.62 24.47 -20.40
C GLU A 167 10.11 24.21 -20.69
N ILE A 168 10.59 22.98 -20.44
CA ILE A 168 11.96 22.58 -20.79
C ILE A 168 12.22 22.71 -22.29
N ALA A 169 11.26 22.31 -23.14
CA ALA A 169 11.40 22.46 -24.59
C ALA A 169 11.53 23.92 -25.01
N ASN A 170 10.72 24.82 -24.43
CA ASN A 170 10.79 26.25 -24.70
C ASN A 170 12.12 26.85 -24.25
N LEU A 171 12.57 26.56 -23.02
CA LEU A 171 13.84 27.04 -22.49
C LEU A 171 15.04 26.55 -23.31
N ASN A 172 15.00 25.31 -23.81
CA ASN A 172 16.06 24.79 -24.67
C ASN A 172 16.14 25.54 -26.00
N ASN A 173 15.00 25.93 -26.58
CA ASN A 173 14.97 26.74 -27.79
C ASN A 173 15.55 28.14 -27.52
N GLU A 174 15.11 28.80 -26.45
CA GLU A 174 15.64 30.13 -26.06
C GLU A 174 17.15 30.09 -25.78
N LEU A 175 17.64 29.03 -25.11
CA LEU A 175 19.07 28.83 -24.89
C LEU A 175 19.85 28.62 -26.19
N SER A 176 19.26 27.95 -27.18
CA SER A 176 19.88 27.78 -28.49
C SER A 176 20.02 29.12 -29.20
N ASP A 177 18.96 29.92 -29.22
CA ASP A 177 18.94 31.25 -29.85
C ASP A 177 19.95 32.19 -29.18
N LEU A 178 20.00 32.17 -27.84
CA LEU A 178 20.94 32.99 -27.07
C LEU A 178 22.39 32.58 -27.35
N LYS A 179 22.67 31.27 -27.42
CA LYS A 179 24.00 30.76 -27.78
C LYS A 179 24.42 31.26 -29.16
N GLU A 180 23.55 31.17 -30.15
CA GLU A 180 23.84 31.65 -31.50
C GLU A 180 24.10 33.17 -31.52
N LEU A 181 23.32 33.95 -30.77
CA LEU A 181 23.53 35.39 -30.62
C LEU A 181 24.89 35.70 -29.98
N THR A 182 25.25 34.99 -28.89
CA THR A 182 26.54 35.19 -28.23
C THR A 182 27.72 34.83 -29.11
N GLU A 183 27.62 33.77 -29.91
CA GLU A 183 28.67 33.39 -30.87
C GLU A 183 28.80 34.42 -32.00
N LYS A 184 27.68 34.96 -32.50
CA LYS A 184 27.69 36.07 -33.47
C LYS A 184 28.37 37.31 -32.88
N GLN A 185 28.02 37.70 -31.65
CA GLN A 185 28.63 38.84 -30.97
C GLN A 185 30.14 38.65 -30.75
N LYS A 186 30.56 37.45 -30.33
CA LYS A 186 31.98 37.13 -30.11
C LYS A 186 32.78 37.20 -31.41
N LYS A 187 32.22 36.73 -32.54
CA LYS A 187 32.85 36.83 -33.86
C LYS A 187 33.01 38.28 -34.31
N GLU A 188 31.98 39.10 -34.14
CA GLU A 188 32.05 40.53 -34.46
C GLU A 188 33.10 41.25 -33.60
N LEU A 189 33.13 41.00 -32.30
CA LEU A 189 34.16 41.56 -31.40
C LEU A 189 35.57 41.16 -31.83
N SER A 190 35.79 39.88 -32.17
CA SER A 190 37.11 39.42 -32.65
C SER A 190 37.50 40.06 -33.98
N ARG A 191 36.55 40.25 -34.90
CA ARG A 191 36.79 40.94 -36.17
C ARG A 191 37.22 42.40 -35.92
N MET A 192 36.50 43.10 -35.05
CA MET A 192 36.80 44.47 -34.66
C MET A 192 38.16 44.60 -33.96
N GLU A 193 38.50 43.67 -33.08
CA GLU A 193 39.80 43.60 -32.40
C GLU A 193 40.94 43.56 -33.43
N ASN A 194 40.84 42.65 -34.41
CA ASN A 194 41.84 42.49 -35.46
C ASN A 194 41.97 43.75 -36.33
N GLN A 195 40.85 44.37 -36.70
CA GLN A 195 40.85 45.61 -37.50
C GLN A 195 41.44 46.79 -36.71
N ALA A 196 41.16 46.88 -35.41
CA ALA A 196 41.75 47.89 -34.56
C ALA A 196 43.28 47.73 -34.42
N GLN A 197 43.77 46.50 -34.34
CA GLN A 197 45.21 46.20 -34.34
C GLN A 197 45.88 46.58 -35.67
N GLU A 198 45.24 46.29 -36.80
CA GLU A 198 45.76 46.67 -38.11
C GLU A 198 45.78 48.21 -38.29
N LEU A 199 44.72 48.90 -37.84
CA LEU A 199 44.67 50.35 -37.85
C LEU A 199 45.80 50.96 -37.00
N GLU A 200 46.03 50.42 -35.81
CA GLU A 200 47.14 50.82 -34.93
C GLU A 200 48.50 50.64 -35.61
N LYS A 201 48.70 49.50 -36.28
CA LYS A 201 49.92 49.21 -37.05
C LYS A 201 50.15 50.23 -38.16
N GLN A 202 49.12 50.53 -38.95
CA GLN A 202 49.22 51.49 -40.05
C GLN A 202 49.51 52.92 -39.57
N LEU A 203 49.05 53.27 -38.37
CA LEU A 203 49.17 54.60 -37.75
C LEU A 203 50.32 54.72 -36.73
N THR A 204 51.18 53.70 -36.62
CA THR A 204 52.25 53.61 -35.61
C THR A 204 53.15 54.85 -35.56
N GLU A 205 53.53 55.39 -36.72
CA GLU A 205 54.48 56.51 -36.79
C GLU A 205 53.85 57.83 -36.33
N GLU A 206 52.57 58.05 -36.62
CA GLU A 206 51.81 59.22 -36.18
C GLU A 206 51.50 59.14 -34.68
N ILE A 207 51.28 57.92 -34.16
CA ILE A 207 51.16 57.66 -32.71
C ILE A 207 52.48 57.98 -32.01
N LYS A 208 53.62 57.52 -32.53
CA LYS A 208 54.96 57.80 -31.97
C LYS A 208 55.30 59.30 -31.98
N LYS A 209 54.89 60.03 -33.02
CA LYS A 209 55.04 61.49 -33.11
C LYS A 209 54.12 62.26 -32.15
N GLY A 210 53.17 61.57 -31.51
CA GLY A 210 52.19 62.18 -30.60
C GLY A 210 51.11 62.99 -31.31
N GLU A 211 50.97 62.83 -32.63
CA GLU A 211 49.97 63.55 -33.45
C GLU A 211 48.56 62.98 -33.25
N ILE A 212 48.48 61.68 -32.94
CA ILE A 212 47.23 60.96 -32.74
C ILE A 212 47.34 59.99 -31.55
N ARG A 213 46.20 59.65 -30.97
CA ARG A 213 46.06 58.58 -29.96
C ARG A 213 44.91 57.67 -30.34
N LEU A 214 45.13 56.37 -30.29
CA LEU A 214 44.07 55.39 -30.55
C LEU A 214 43.48 54.90 -29.22
N LYS A 215 42.15 54.91 -29.10
CA LYS A 215 41.43 54.29 -27.98
C LYS A 215 40.40 53.31 -28.51
N LYS A 216 40.36 52.12 -27.92
CA LYS A 216 39.33 51.10 -28.18
C LYS A 216 38.28 51.18 -27.09
N TYR A 217 37.00 51.28 -27.45
CA TYR A 217 35.91 51.35 -26.47
C TYR A 217 34.71 50.54 -26.96
N HIS A 218 34.41 49.40 -26.30
CA HIS A 218 33.30 48.50 -26.65
C HIS A 218 33.24 48.15 -28.15
N ASP A 219 32.42 48.88 -28.90
CA ASP A 219 31.99 48.67 -30.27
C ASP A 219 32.50 49.77 -31.22
N ARG A 220 33.48 50.58 -30.80
CA ARG A 220 34.03 51.66 -31.61
C ARG A 220 35.53 51.87 -31.39
N ILE A 221 36.17 52.40 -32.41
CA ILE A 221 37.56 52.85 -32.36
C ILE A 221 37.57 54.37 -32.41
N ILE A 222 38.28 55.00 -31.49
CA ILE A 222 38.38 56.45 -31.39
C ILE A 222 39.81 56.85 -31.74
N ILE A 223 39.97 57.57 -32.84
CA ILE A 223 41.22 58.23 -33.23
C ILE A 223 41.16 59.65 -32.68
N ASN A 224 41.87 59.88 -31.58
CA ASN A 224 41.92 61.17 -30.92
C ASN A 224 43.04 62.02 -31.50
N ILE A 225 42.70 63.22 -31.95
CA ILE A 225 43.61 64.21 -32.55
C ILE A 225 43.78 65.37 -31.58
N ASP A 226 45.02 65.71 -31.23
CA ASP A 226 45.33 66.83 -30.34
C ASP A 226 45.13 68.19 -31.05
N ASP A 227 44.37 69.09 -30.42
CA ASP A 227 44.06 70.42 -30.97
C ASP A 227 45.32 71.26 -31.22
N ARG A 228 46.39 71.10 -30.43
CA ARG A 228 47.62 71.91 -30.57
C ARG A 228 48.31 71.72 -31.91
N ILE A 229 48.19 70.50 -32.45
CA ILE A 229 48.85 70.09 -33.69
C ILE A 229 47.93 70.34 -34.89
N SER A 230 46.62 70.27 -34.68
CA SER A 230 45.62 70.35 -35.75
C SER A 230 45.05 71.75 -35.98
N PHE A 231 44.94 72.60 -34.95
CA PHE A 231 44.38 73.95 -35.04
C PHE A 231 45.21 75.00 -34.28
N ASP A 232 45.07 76.27 -34.67
CA ASP A 232 45.52 77.39 -33.85
C ASP A 232 44.49 77.74 -32.77
N SER A 233 44.95 78.40 -31.70
CA SER A 233 44.10 78.79 -30.59
C SER A 233 42.93 79.66 -31.07
N GLY A 234 41.70 79.25 -30.75
CA GLY A 234 40.48 79.95 -31.16
C GLY A 234 40.21 79.96 -32.67
N GLN A 235 40.87 79.08 -33.44
CA GLN A 235 40.65 78.91 -34.88
C GLN A 235 40.06 77.52 -35.19
N SER A 236 39.34 77.44 -36.31
CA SER A 236 38.84 76.18 -36.88
C SER A 236 39.51 75.78 -38.20
N GLU A 237 40.53 76.53 -38.63
CA GLU A 237 41.29 76.19 -39.84
C GLU A 237 42.38 75.16 -39.52
N LEU A 238 42.47 74.12 -40.34
CA LEU A 238 43.46 73.06 -40.17
C LEU A 238 44.87 73.57 -40.48
N LYS A 239 45.81 73.26 -39.59
CA LYS A 239 47.21 73.60 -39.79
C LYS A 239 47.83 72.77 -40.91
N LYS A 240 48.66 73.42 -41.74
CA LYS A 240 49.34 72.78 -42.90
C LYS A 240 50.20 71.57 -42.53
N ASN A 241 50.83 71.60 -41.35
CA ASN A 241 51.67 70.51 -40.85
C ASN A 241 50.88 69.24 -40.48
N PHE A 242 49.56 69.36 -40.22
CA PHE A 242 48.72 68.22 -39.86
C PHE A 242 48.00 67.57 -41.06
N LEU A 243 47.97 68.26 -42.21
CA LEU A 243 47.34 67.76 -43.44
C LEU A 243 47.89 66.40 -43.91
N PRO A 244 49.21 66.11 -43.84
CA PRO A 244 49.73 64.78 -44.20
C PRO A 244 49.17 63.64 -43.33
N THR A 245 48.95 63.90 -42.04
CA THR A 245 48.40 62.94 -41.08
C THR A 245 46.91 62.69 -41.37
N LEU A 246 46.14 63.74 -41.67
CA LEU A 246 44.76 63.61 -42.12
C LEU A 246 44.63 62.90 -43.48
N GLU A 247 45.57 63.14 -44.40
CA GLU A 247 45.62 62.44 -45.69
C GLU A 247 45.81 60.93 -45.49
N LYS A 248 46.71 60.55 -44.58
CA LYS A 248 46.91 59.13 -44.23
C LYS A 248 45.65 58.54 -43.59
N ILE A 249 45.03 59.24 -42.64
CA ILE A 249 43.76 58.81 -42.04
C ILE A 249 42.69 58.63 -43.12
N SER A 250 42.57 59.58 -44.06
CA SER A 250 41.61 59.50 -45.18
C SER A 250 41.80 58.23 -46.03
N LYS A 251 43.05 57.91 -46.39
CA LYS A 251 43.38 56.69 -47.15
C LYS A 251 43.05 55.41 -46.39
N ILE A 252 43.29 55.40 -45.08
CA ILE A 252 42.97 54.25 -44.25
C ILE A 252 41.44 54.09 -44.14
N LEU A 253 40.70 55.17 -43.91
CA LEU A 253 39.23 55.14 -43.85
C LEU A 253 38.59 54.67 -45.18
N ALA A 254 39.27 54.85 -46.32
CA ALA A 254 38.82 54.34 -47.61
C ALA A 254 38.93 52.81 -47.73
N GLN A 255 39.86 52.19 -47.01
CA GLN A 255 40.01 50.72 -46.95
C GLN A 255 38.92 50.04 -46.12
N TYR A 256 38.17 50.82 -45.32
CA TYR A 256 37.13 50.33 -44.42
C TYR A 256 35.76 50.94 -44.77
N PRO A 257 35.18 50.60 -45.94
CA PRO A 257 33.89 51.14 -46.40
C PRO A 257 32.70 50.70 -45.53
N GLU A 258 32.86 49.69 -44.68
CA GLU A 258 31.82 49.14 -43.83
C GLU A 258 31.65 49.85 -42.47
N TYR A 259 32.22 51.04 -42.29
CA TYR A 259 32.14 51.81 -41.04
C TYR A 259 31.44 53.16 -41.22
N TYR A 260 30.70 53.56 -40.19
CA TYR A 260 30.27 54.94 -39.98
C TYR A 260 31.36 55.72 -39.27
N ILE A 261 31.60 56.94 -39.73
CA ILE A 261 32.60 57.85 -39.18
C ILE A 261 31.88 59.04 -38.57
N ILE A 262 32.10 59.27 -37.29
CA ILE A 262 31.60 60.45 -36.58
C ILE A 262 32.80 61.28 -36.16
N ILE A 263 32.83 62.54 -36.57
CA ILE A 263 33.90 63.47 -36.22
C ILE A 263 33.37 64.36 -35.10
N GLU A 264 33.96 64.23 -33.93
CA GLU A 264 33.51 64.86 -32.70
C GLU A 264 34.51 65.95 -32.28
N GLY A 265 34.07 67.21 -32.30
CA GLY A 265 34.86 68.33 -31.82
C GLY A 265 34.65 68.60 -30.33
N HIS A 266 35.72 68.90 -29.61
CA HIS A 266 35.69 69.22 -28.19
C HIS A 266 36.56 70.44 -27.87
N THR A 267 36.18 71.19 -26.84
CA THR A 267 36.95 72.31 -26.29
C THR A 267 37.30 72.05 -24.82
N ASP A 268 38.15 72.90 -24.25
CA ASP A 268 38.22 73.08 -22.80
C ASP A 268 37.08 74.01 -22.33
N ASP A 269 37.07 74.31 -21.04
CA ASP A 269 36.12 75.19 -20.36
C ASP A 269 36.45 76.68 -20.47
N VAL A 270 37.46 77.07 -21.26
CA VAL A 270 37.79 78.48 -21.44
C VAL A 270 36.74 79.10 -22.38
N PRO A 271 35.96 80.09 -21.94
CA PRO A 271 34.90 80.64 -22.79
C PRO A 271 35.47 81.35 -24.02
N ILE A 272 34.97 81.00 -25.21
CA ILE A 272 35.27 81.73 -26.45
C ILE A 272 34.08 82.60 -26.87
N LYS A 273 34.37 83.85 -27.24
CA LYS A 273 33.42 84.75 -27.90
C LYS A 273 34.16 85.66 -28.86
N THR A 274 34.19 85.30 -30.13
CA THR A 274 34.85 86.08 -31.19
C THR A 274 33.83 86.50 -32.25
N ALA A 275 34.23 87.34 -33.19
CA ALA A 275 33.39 87.66 -34.35
C ALA A 275 33.03 86.41 -35.19
N ARG A 276 33.88 85.37 -35.13
CA ARG A 276 33.72 84.12 -35.89
C ARG A 276 32.95 83.04 -35.13
N PHE A 277 33.12 82.96 -33.79
CA PHE A 277 32.51 81.91 -32.97
C PHE A 277 31.77 82.51 -31.77
N ARG A 278 30.48 82.20 -31.64
CA ARG A 278 29.62 82.69 -30.55
C ARG A 278 29.93 82.06 -29.20
N ASN A 279 30.35 80.79 -29.20
CA ASN A 279 30.63 79.98 -28.02
C ASN A 279 31.44 78.71 -28.40
N ASN A 280 31.78 77.91 -27.38
CA ASN A 280 32.51 76.64 -27.53
C ASN A 280 31.74 75.58 -28.35
N TRP A 281 30.41 75.62 -28.38
CA TRP A 281 29.60 74.76 -29.27
C TRP A 281 29.89 75.06 -30.74
N GLN A 282 29.91 76.33 -31.11
CA GLN A 282 30.18 76.72 -32.50
C GLN A 282 31.65 76.40 -32.87
N LEU A 283 32.62 76.72 -32.01
CA LEU A 283 34.03 76.42 -32.29
C LEU A 283 34.27 74.92 -32.50
N SER A 284 33.76 74.08 -31.60
CA SER A 284 33.93 72.62 -31.70
C SER A 284 33.26 72.04 -32.95
N THR A 285 32.06 72.50 -33.29
CA THR A 285 31.33 72.06 -34.49
C THR A 285 32.11 72.43 -35.76
N GLU A 286 32.60 73.66 -35.84
CA GLU A 286 33.36 74.16 -37.00
C GLU A 286 34.70 73.43 -37.16
N ARG A 287 35.36 73.05 -36.06
CA ARG A 287 36.56 72.20 -36.11
C ARG A 287 36.27 70.80 -36.62
N ALA A 288 35.16 70.19 -36.17
CA ALA A 288 34.73 68.89 -36.66
C ALA A 288 34.38 68.95 -38.17
N LEU A 289 33.71 70.00 -38.62
CA LEU A 289 33.43 70.25 -40.03
C LEU A 289 34.70 70.44 -40.86
N ALA A 290 35.68 71.19 -40.36
CA ALA A 290 36.95 71.37 -41.08
C ALA A 290 37.69 70.05 -41.32
N VAL A 291 37.68 69.14 -40.34
CA VAL A 291 38.23 67.78 -40.51
C VAL A 291 37.39 66.97 -41.50
N LEU A 292 36.06 67.03 -41.39
CA LEU A 292 35.14 66.36 -42.31
C LEU A 292 35.38 66.78 -43.76
N ASP A 293 35.38 68.09 -44.01
CA ASP A 293 35.57 68.68 -45.33
C ASP A 293 36.93 68.32 -45.92
N TYR A 294 37.97 68.24 -45.09
CA TYR A 294 39.28 67.78 -45.54
C TYR A 294 39.27 66.30 -45.95
N LEU A 295 38.71 65.42 -45.10
CA LEU A 295 38.66 63.98 -45.37
C LEU A 295 37.89 63.70 -46.66
N LEU A 296 36.73 64.35 -46.86
CA LEU A 296 35.86 64.16 -48.02
C LEU A 296 36.42 64.72 -49.35
N LYS A 297 37.60 65.36 -49.35
CA LYS A 297 38.34 65.62 -50.59
C LYS A 297 38.79 64.33 -51.27
N ASN A 298 38.94 63.25 -50.51
CA ASN A 298 39.19 61.93 -51.06
C ASN A 298 37.90 61.34 -51.63
N THR A 299 37.83 61.22 -52.95
CA THR A 299 36.66 60.73 -53.69
C THR A 299 36.33 59.25 -53.44
N GLU A 300 37.23 58.49 -52.82
CA GLU A 300 36.98 57.10 -52.43
C GLU A 300 36.12 56.99 -51.16
N LEU A 301 35.94 58.08 -50.42
CA LEU A 301 35.11 58.12 -49.22
C LEU A 301 33.66 58.49 -49.58
N ASP A 302 32.74 57.55 -49.33
CA ASP A 302 31.30 57.81 -49.44
C ASP A 302 30.82 58.79 -48.35
N PRO A 303 30.38 60.03 -48.70
CA PRO A 303 29.96 61.03 -47.74
C PRO A 303 28.77 60.61 -46.87
N ARG A 304 27.95 59.65 -47.35
CA ARG A 304 26.77 59.15 -46.60
C ARG A 304 27.13 58.45 -45.30
N ARG A 305 28.40 58.05 -45.13
CA ARG A 305 28.90 57.37 -43.94
C ARG A 305 29.46 58.32 -42.88
N PHE A 306 29.51 59.62 -43.17
CA PHE A 306 30.16 60.60 -42.31
C PHE A 306 29.14 61.50 -41.61
N SER A 307 29.47 61.88 -40.38
CA SER A 307 28.77 62.92 -39.64
C SER A 307 29.77 63.74 -38.81
N ALA A 308 29.43 64.97 -38.50
CA ALA A 308 30.22 65.84 -37.63
C ALA A 308 29.34 66.37 -36.49
N ALA A 309 29.88 66.38 -35.28
CA ALA A 309 29.22 66.89 -34.09
C ALA A 309 30.21 67.72 -33.26
N GLY A 310 29.79 68.89 -32.78
CA GLY A 310 30.52 69.63 -31.75
C GLY A 310 29.88 69.41 -30.39
N TYR A 311 30.68 69.13 -29.37
CA TYR A 311 30.19 68.93 -27.99
C TYR A 311 30.59 70.07 -27.03
N GLY A 312 31.34 71.06 -27.52
CA GLY A 312 31.93 72.10 -26.68
C GLY A 312 32.74 71.50 -25.53
N GLU A 313 32.58 72.08 -24.35
CA GLU A 313 33.29 71.71 -23.11
C GLU A 313 32.62 70.59 -22.30
N TYR A 314 31.43 70.15 -22.72
CA TYR A 314 30.54 69.28 -21.93
C TYR A 314 30.87 67.78 -22.01
N ARG A 315 31.94 67.41 -22.72
CA ARG A 315 32.49 66.04 -22.75
C ARG A 315 34.00 66.06 -22.50
N PRO A 316 34.45 66.48 -21.30
CA PRO A 316 35.86 66.48 -20.94
C PRO A 316 36.35 65.05 -20.71
N VAL A 317 37.58 64.74 -21.15
CA VAL A 317 38.25 63.45 -20.90
C VAL A 317 39.02 63.48 -19.59
N VAL A 318 39.44 64.67 -19.14
CA VAL A 318 40.14 64.94 -17.88
C VAL A 318 39.60 66.23 -17.25
N SER A 319 39.82 66.46 -15.95
CA SER A 319 39.35 67.69 -15.30
C SER A 319 40.04 68.93 -15.87
N ASN A 320 39.34 70.07 -16.02
CA ASN A 320 39.91 71.29 -16.60
C ASN A 320 40.82 72.10 -15.65
N ASP A 321 41.32 71.49 -14.57
CA ASP A 321 42.02 72.22 -13.50
C ASP A 321 43.40 72.74 -13.92
N THR A 322 44.10 72.00 -14.79
CA THR A 322 45.47 72.31 -15.23
C THR A 322 45.53 72.70 -16.70
N LYS A 323 46.58 73.42 -17.12
CA LYS A 323 46.79 73.79 -18.54
C LYS A 323 46.99 72.55 -19.41
N GLU A 324 47.66 71.56 -18.85
CA GLU A 324 47.95 70.26 -19.44
C GLU A 324 46.65 69.49 -19.68
N ASN A 325 45.76 69.43 -18.69
CA ASN A 325 44.48 68.75 -18.84
C ASN A 325 43.54 69.47 -19.82
N ARG A 326 43.49 70.81 -19.78
CA ARG A 326 42.75 71.59 -20.78
C ARG A 326 43.24 71.32 -22.19
N ALA A 327 44.55 71.14 -22.39
CA ALA A 327 45.10 70.74 -23.69
C ALA A 327 44.65 69.35 -24.15
N LEU A 328 44.40 68.40 -23.24
CA LEU A 328 43.85 67.08 -23.58
C LEU A 328 42.36 67.15 -23.94
N ASN A 329 41.62 68.09 -23.37
CA ASN A 329 40.19 68.28 -23.65
C ASN A 329 39.93 68.99 -24.98
N ARG A 330 40.82 69.90 -25.39
CA ARG A 330 40.83 70.47 -26.75
C ARG A 330 41.30 69.39 -27.73
N ARG A 331 40.36 68.78 -28.44
CA ARG A 331 40.65 67.66 -29.35
C ARG A 331 39.57 67.48 -30.40
N VAL A 332 39.89 66.74 -31.46
CA VAL A 332 38.91 66.19 -32.38
C VAL A 332 39.01 64.66 -32.35
N ASP A 333 37.91 63.99 -32.09
CA ASP A 333 37.82 62.54 -32.07
C ASP A 333 37.18 62.06 -33.37
N ILE A 334 37.89 61.22 -34.13
CA ILE A 334 37.31 60.48 -35.26
C ILE A 334 36.86 59.12 -34.73
N VAL A 335 35.56 58.97 -34.55
CA VAL A 335 34.92 57.77 -34.02
C VAL A 335 34.52 56.88 -35.19
N VAL A 336 35.12 55.70 -35.25
CA VAL A 336 34.92 54.68 -36.28
C VAL A 336 34.02 53.58 -35.70
N ILE A 337 32.80 53.46 -36.23
CA ILE A 337 31.76 52.56 -35.73
C ILE A 337 31.38 51.56 -36.84
N PRO A 338 31.37 50.24 -36.59
CA PRO A 338 30.95 49.28 -37.59
C PRO A 338 29.52 49.56 -38.05
N ILE A 339 29.28 49.49 -39.37
CA ILE A 339 27.92 49.45 -39.90
C ILE A 339 27.35 48.09 -39.52
N VAL A 340 26.59 48.05 -38.42
CA VAL A 340 25.77 46.89 -38.08
C VAL A 340 24.69 46.78 -39.15
N LYS A 341 24.96 46.01 -40.22
CA LYS A 341 23.91 45.59 -41.14
C LYS A 341 22.96 44.75 -40.32
N LYS A 342 21.79 45.29 -39.97
CA LYS A 342 20.67 44.43 -39.54
C LYS A 342 20.53 43.36 -40.62
N ALA A 343 20.70 42.09 -40.24
CA ALA A 343 20.33 40.99 -41.11
C ALA A 343 18.90 41.30 -41.59
N GLY A 344 18.73 41.36 -42.92
CA GLY A 344 17.46 41.75 -43.53
C GLY A 344 16.32 40.94 -42.92
N LYS A 345 15.22 41.64 -42.62
CA LYS A 345 13.92 40.98 -42.48
C LYS A 345 13.51 40.42 -43.83
#